data_AF-A0A0H4XIT5-F1
#
_entry.id   AF-A0A0H4XIT5-F1
#
_cell.length_a   1.000
_cell.length_b   1.000
_cell.length_c   1.000
_cell.angle_alpha   90.00
_cell.angle_beta   90.00
_cell.angle_gamma   90.00
#
_symmetry.space_group_name_H-M   'P 1'
#
loop_
_entity.id
_entity.type
_entity.pdbx_description
1 polymer ?
#
loop_
_entity_poly.entity_id
_entity_poly.type
_entity_poly.pdbx_seq_one_letter_code
_entity_poly.pdbx_strand_id
1 'polypeptide(L)'
;MQNMRRKWGSCSSSGTVTLASDLVDQDPRFQDFVIAHELLHLRVPTHGRLFKALMSAYVPGWHELEDQRGTSRPTKGGARGQ
;
A
#
# COMPACT_ATOMS: atom_id res chain seq x y z
N MET A 1 -3.42 -7.51 -9.72
CA MET A 1 -3.81 -7.50 -8.29
C MET A 1 -3.85 -8.94 -7.78
N GLN A 2 -3.53 -9.18 -6.51
CA GLN A 2 -3.50 -10.53 -5.91
C GLN A 2 -4.23 -10.55 -4.56
N ASN A 3 -4.71 -11.73 -4.15
CA ASN A 3 -5.24 -11.92 -2.80
C ASN A 3 -4.08 -12.07 -1.79
N MET A 4 -3.67 -10.95 -1.18
CA MET A 4 -2.62 -10.92 -0.16
C MET A 4 -3.25 -11.00 1.23
N ARG A 5 -2.70 -11.80 2.15
CA ARG A 5 -3.33 -12.02 3.48
C ARG A 5 -2.89 -11.03 4.57
N ARG A 6 -1.76 -10.35 4.38
CA ARG A 6 -1.08 -9.53 5.42
C ARG A 6 -0.52 -8.19 4.92
N LYS A 7 -0.50 -7.96 3.61
CA LYS A 7 0.09 -6.76 3.01
C LYS A 7 -0.91 -6.13 2.05
N TRP A 8 -0.84 -4.82 1.93
CA TRP A 8 -1.59 -4.04 0.94
C TRP A 8 -0.89 -3.97 -0.43
N GLY A 9 0.42 -4.19 -0.45
CA GLY A 9 1.22 -4.30 -1.66
C GLY A 9 2.60 -4.92 -1.41
N SER A 10 3.33 -5.14 -2.50
CA SER A 10 4.73 -5.51 -2.48
C SER A 10 5.40 -5.19 -3.82
N CYS A 11 6.66 -4.80 -3.79
CA CYS A 11 7.55 -4.73 -4.94
C CYS A 11 8.61 -5.85 -4.87
N SER A 12 8.78 -6.62 -5.94
CA SER A 12 9.87 -7.62 -6.06
C SER A 12 11.19 -6.96 -6.49
N SER A 13 12.30 -7.67 -6.28
CA SER A 13 13.62 -7.26 -6.81
C SER A 13 13.68 -7.22 -8.34
N SER A 14 12.77 -7.92 -9.03
CA SER A 14 12.62 -7.87 -10.49
C SER A 14 11.77 -6.68 -10.99
N GLY A 15 11.34 -5.79 -10.08
CA GLY A 15 10.54 -4.62 -10.42
C GLY A 15 9.05 -4.89 -10.63
N THR A 16 8.54 -6.05 -10.18
CA THR A 16 7.11 -6.36 -10.25
C THR A 16 6.40 -5.77 -9.04
N VAL A 17 5.47 -4.85 -9.28
CA VAL A 17 4.58 -4.30 -8.27
C VAL A 17 3.29 -5.11 -8.22
N THR A 18 2.96 -5.61 -7.03
CA THR A 18 1.72 -6.33 -6.75
C THR A 18 0.93 -5.56 -5.69
N LEU A 19 -0.36 -5.34 -5.97
CA LEU A 19 -1.30 -4.74 -5.04
C LEU A 19 -2.34 -5.76 -4.60
N ALA A 20 -2.80 -5.63 -3.35
CA ALA A 20 -3.92 -6.39 -2.81
C ALA A 20 -5.21 -6.10 -3.59
N SER A 21 -6.01 -7.14 -3.87
CA SER A 21 -7.25 -7.01 -4.65
C SER A 21 -8.33 -6.18 -3.96
N ASP A 22 -8.39 -6.21 -2.64
CA ASP A 22 -9.35 -5.43 -1.83
C ASP A 22 -8.78 -4.06 -1.40
N LEU A 23 -7.61 -3.66 -1.91
CA LEU A 23 -7.15 -2.28 -1.78
C LEU A 23 -8.17 -1.31 -2.41
N VAL A 24 -8.85 -1.76 -3.48
CA VAL A 24 -9.91 -1.00 -4.16
C VAL A 24 -11.08 -0.60 -3.25
N ASP A 25 -11.28 -1.34 -2.15
CA ASP A 25 -12.37 -1.07 -1.19
C ASP A 25 -11.94 -0.10 -0.08
N GLN A 26 -10.69 0.35 -0.04
CA GLN A 26 -10.18 1.28 0.97
C GLN A 26 -10.42 2.73 0.57
N ASP A 27 -10.26 3.66 1.52
CA ASP A 27 -10.29 5.08 1.24
C ASP A 27 -9.30 5.46 0.11
N PRO A 28 -9.69 6.30 -0.87
CA PRO A 28 -8.82 6.67 -1.99
C PRO A 28 -7.45 7.20 -1.59
N ARG A 29 -7.34 7.97 -0.49
CA ARG A 29 -6.02 8.45 -0.02
C ARG A 29 -5.14 7.32 0.45
N PHE A 30 -5.73 6.30 1.08
CA PHE A 30 -5.01 5.10 1.47
C PHE A 30 -4.57 4.27 0.24
N GLN A 31 -5.40 4.22 -0.81
CA GLN A 31 -5.02 3.61 -2.08
C GLN A 31 -3.81 4.30 -2.71
N ASP A 32 -3.86 5.63 -2.83
CA ASP A 32 -2.75 6.44 -3.37
C ASP A 32 -1.47 6.24 -2.56
N PHE A 33 -1.59 6.19 -1.23
CA PHE A 33 -0.48 5.90 -0.34
C PHE A 33 0.18 4.55 -0.65
N VAL A 34 -0.59 3.47 -0.72
CA VAL A 34 -0.04 2.13 -0.99
C VAL A 34 0.57 2.06 -2.39
N ILE A 35 -0.10 2.63 -3.39
CA ILE A 35 0.39 2.65 -4.77
C ILE A 35 1.72 3.42 -4.85
N ALA A 36 1.76 4.64 -4.32
CA ALA A 36 2.98 5.46 -4.30
C ALA A 36 4.11 4.75 -3.55
N HIS A 37 3.82 4.11 -2.41
CA HIS A 37 4.78 3.35 -1.63
C HIS A 37 5.46 2.24 -2.45
N GLU A 38 4.66 1.40 -3.13
CA GLU A 38 5.21 0.30 -3.93
C GLU A 38 5.92 0.78 -5.20
N LEU A 39 5.44 1.86 -5.83
CA LEU A 39 6.12 2.47 -6.98
C LEU A 39 7.45 3.12 -6.60
N LEU A 40 7.57 3.69 -5.40
CA LEU A 40 8.83 4.26 -4.92
C LEU A 40 9.89 3.19 -4.69
N HIS A 41 9.50 1.96 -4.30
CA HIS A 41 10.44 0.84 -4.16
C HIS A 41 11.18 0.49 -5.46
N LEU A 42 10.62 0.82 -6.62
CA LEU A 42 11.31 0.66 -7.91
C LEU A 42 12.56 1.53 -8.05
N ARG A 43 12.62 2.65 -7.31
CA ARG A 43 13.71 3.64 -7.40
C ARG A 43 14.51 3.76 -6.11
N VAL A 44 13.86 3.60 -4.96
CA VAL A 44 14.42 3.78 -3.63
C VAL A 44 14.02 2.56 -2.78
N PRO A 45 14.85 1.50 -2.74
CA PRO A 45 14.47 0.23 -2.10
C PRO A 45 14.33 0.28 -0.58
N THR A 46 14.78 1.36 0.06
CA THR A 46 14.82 1.51 1.52
C THR A 46 14.06 2.74 1.97
N HIS A 47 13.39 2.66 3.13
CA HIS A 47 12.58 3.74 3.71
C HIS A 47 13.39 4.87 4.37
N GLY A 48 14.53 5.22 3.79
CA GLY A 48 15.42 6.28 4.29
C GLY A 48 14.88 7.70 4.05
N ARG A 49 15.71 8.71 4.33
CA ARG A 49 15.34 10.14 4.18
C ARG A 49 14.79 10.48 2.80
N LEU A 50 15.41 9.95 1.74
CA LEU A 50 14.97 10.18 0.36
C LEU A 50 13.57 9.61 0.11
N PHE A 51 13.30 8.38 0.57
CA PHE A 51 11.98 7.76 0.44
C PHE A 51 10.90 8.59 1.13
N LYS A 52 11.16 9.01 2.38
CA LYS A 52 10.23 9.83 3.16
C LYS A 52 9.98 11.19 2.49
N ALA A 53 11.01 11.83 1.94
CA ALA A 53 10.85 13.09 1.21
C ALA A 53 9.98 12.94 -0.03
N LEU A 54 10.17 11.88 -0.82
CA LEU A 54 9.35 11.60 -1.99
C LEU A 54 7.91 11.25 -1.61
N MET A 55 7.71 10.45 -0.55
CA MET A 55 6.38 10.19 -0.01
C MET A 55 5.66 11.48 0.40
N SER A 56 6.33 12.39 1.09
CA SER A 56 5.74 13.69 1.47
C SER A 56 5.40 14.58 0.27
N ALA A 57 6.15 14.47 -0.84
CA ALA A 57 5.87 15.21 -2.06
C ALA A 57 4.67 14.64 -2.84
N TYR A 58 4.54 13.31 -2.92
CA TYR A 58 3.48 12.66 -3.69
C TYR A 58 2.18 12.43 -2.89
N VAL A 59 2.30 12.19 -1.58
CA VAL A 59 1.17 11.90 -0.70
C VAL A 59 1.32 12.73 0.59
N PRO A 60 0.92 14.01 0.57
CA PRO A 60 0.98 14.86 1.75
C PRO A 60 0.18 14.26 2.92
N GLY A 61 0.79 14.26 4.12
CA GLY A 61 0.18 13.70 5.34
C GLY A 61 0.21 12.17 5.42
N TRP A 62 1.04 11.49 4.62
CA TRP A 62 1.11 10.02 4.58
C TRP A 62 1.42 9.33 5.92
N HIS A 63 1.96 10.06 6.91
CA HIS A 63 2.23 9.50 8.25
C HIS A 63 0.98 8.90 8.90
N GLU A 64 -0.20 9.53 8.73
CA GLU A 64 -1.47 9.02 9.26
C GLU A 64 -1.92 7.71 8.58
N LEU A 65 -1.46 7.50 7.34
CA LEU A 65 -1.77 6.32 6.52
C LEU A 65 -0.78 5.18 6.78
N GLU A 66 0.43 5.48 7.23
CA GLU A 66 1.44 4.49 7.60
C GLU A 66 0.98 3.61 8.78
N ASP A 67 0.34 4.22 9.78
CA ASP A 67 -0.22 3.48 10.92
C ASP A 67 -1.34 2.53 10.48
N GLN A 68 -2.22 2.98 9.58
CA GLN A 68 -3.33 2.18 9.02
C GLN A 68 -2.83 0.98 8.22
N ARG A 69 -1.66 1.09 7.58
CA ARG A 69 -1.03 -0.03 6.86
C ARG A 69 -0.57 -1.15 7.79
N GLY A 70 -0.19 -0.82 9.03
CA GLY A 70 0.26 -1.76 10.05
C GLY A 70 -0.90 -2.45 10.79
N THR A 71 -2.04 -1.78 10.92
CA THR A 71 -3.24 -2.37 11.53
C THR A 71 -3.83 -3.46 10.62
N SER A 72 -4.09 -4.63 11.21
CA SER A 72 -4.63 -5.82 10.56
C SER A 72 -5.72 -5.51 9.53
N ARG A 73 -5.61 -6.07 8.33
CA ARG A 73 -6.62 -5.89 7.27
C ARG A 73 -8.00 -6.29 7.78
N PRO A 74 -9.04 -5.44 7.66
CA PRO A 74 -10.39 -5.84 8.03
C PRO A 74 -10.73 -7.11 7.25
N THR A 75 -11.12 -8.16 7.96
CA THR A 75 -11.54 -9.40 7.31
C THR A 75 -12.78 -9.05 6.50
N LYS A 76 -12.75 -9.26 5.17
CA LYS A 76 -14.00 -9.26 4.40
C LYS A 76 -14.88 -10.35 5.00
N GLY A 77 -15.87 -9.95 5.80
CA GLY A 77 -16.96 -10.82 6.23
C GLY A 77 -17.55 -11.47 4.99
N GLY A 78 -17.64 -12.80 5.00
CA GLY A 78 -18.18 -13.56 3.90
C GLY A 78 -19.66 -13.22 3.69
N ALA A 79 -19.95 -12.36 2.73
CA ALA A 79 -21.27 -12.31 2.12
C ALA A 79 -21.25 -13.18 0.85
N ARG A 80 -21.33 -14.50 1.05
CA ARG A 80 -21.94 -15.37 0.05
C ARG A 80 -23.45 -15.24 0.27
N GLY A 81 -24.04 -14.25 -0.39
CA GLY A 81 -25.49 -14.16 -0.57
C GLY A 81 -25.91 -15.13 -1.68
N GLN A 82 -26.98 -15.86 -1.40
CA GLN A 82 -27.54 -17.01 -2.12
C GLN A 82 -27.88 -16.74 -3.58
#